data_AF-A0A3B9P261-F1
#
_entry.id   AF-A0A3B9P261-F1
#
_cell.length_a   1.000
_cell.length_b   1.000
_cell.length_c   1.000
_cell.angle_alpha   90.00
_cell.angle_beta   90.00
_cell.angle_gamma   90.00
#
_symmetry.space_group_name_H-M   'P 1'
#
loop_
_entity.id
_entity.type
_entity.pdbx_description
1 polymer ?
#
loop_
_entity_poly.entity_id
_entity_poly.type
_entity_poly.pdbx_seq_one_letter_code
_entity_poly.pdbx_strand_id
1 'polypeptide(L)'
;MAEYLFTAQTQSGKELADSIDAASAAAAREQLQAMGLREIVVHTDDFAARMYGKNLVDPVFDLDPALMLRMQKRGGMKNLLLDILKGNGWLLLALLSWNAYSLYSDDLNLWDGIGFGTTALVLLVIIVFAIPALLFESILQAQLWARWKDAMRLTALLRMVRHSVRIASHMLDYYQAKNLIGLDRVEEGLALFARNRGRTDCPDMLWLSLQASLLDEAKRRDEAGELMRQLTVEMPDSAQVWLDLALNRALYGDLDTAKQAIEQAEQRELSPVMASVVPFVRGEIALREGRYEEAAALYSEALVALSPYLSQTALHPLFIGIEARYAVALARCGKMDAARQAWDIAEPILSVHGEQRYLDDWAAATKG
;
A
#
# COMPACT_ATOMS: atom_id res chain seq x y z
N MET A 1 15.92 7.17 -16.66
CA MET A 1 15.86 7.97 -15.41
C MET A 1 14.44 7.85 -14.90
N ALA A 2 14.29 7.70 -13.59
CA ALA A 2 13.01 7.60 -12.92
C ALA A 2 12.87 8.76 -11.94
N GLU A 3 11.64 9.12 -11.60
CA GLU A 3 11.34 10.24 -10.72
C GLU A 3 11.14 9.73 -9.28
N TYR A 4 11.78 10.40 -8.32
CA TYR A 4 11.80 10.03 -6.90
C TYR A 4 11.22 11.15 -6.04
N LEU A 5 10.24 10.83 -5.20
CA LEU A 5 9.66 11.79 -4.25
C LEU A 5 10.58 11.90 -3.02
N PHE A 6 10.81 13.13 -2.55
CA PHE A 6 11.63 13.36 -1.37
C PHE A 6 11.06 14.46 -0.47
N THR A 7 11.46 14.42 0.80
CA THR A 7 11.40 15.56 1.72
C THR A 7 12.79 15.89 2.23
N ALA A 8 13.14 17.16 2.32
CA ALA A 8 14.41 17.61 2.84
C ALA A 8 14.28 18.99 3.49
N GLN A 9 15.32 19.44 4.20
CA GLN A 9 15.44 20.79 4.70
C GLN A 9 16.45 21.60 3.89
N THR A 10 16.11 22.86 3.61
CA THR A 10 17.05 23.83 3.06
C THR A 10 18.11 24.21 4.11
N GLN A 11 19.17 24.90 3.70
CA GLN A 11 20.17 25.46 4.63
C GLN A 11 19.57 26.46 5.64
N SER A 12 18.41 27.05 5.32
CA SER A 12 17.65 27.94 6.20
C SER A 12 16.70 27.21 7.16
N GLY A 13 16.68 25.87 7.15
CA GLY A 13 15.82 25.03 8.01
C GLY A 13 14.36 24.93 7.54
N LYS A 14 14.04 25.35 6.31
CA LYS A 14 12.69 25.22 5.76
C LYS A 14 12.50 23.83 5.16
N GLU A 15 11.41 23.17 5.51
CA GLU A 15 11.01 21.89 4.90
C GLU A 15 10.60 22.10 3.43
N LEU A 16 11.16 21.27 2.56
CA LEU A 16 10.92 21.17 1.14
C LEU A 16 10.45 19.75 0.84
N ALA A 17 9.40 19.63 0.02
CA ALA A 17 8.87 18.38 -0.47
C ALA A 17 8.73 18.51 -1.99
N ASP A 18 9.44 17.68 -2.75
CA ASP A 18 9.52 17.79 -4.21
C ASP A 18 9.88 16.43 -4.85
N SER A 19 10.08 16.39 -6.16
CA SER A 19 10.56 15.24 -6.90
C SER A 19 11.91 15.49 -7.59
N ILE A 20 12.68 14.43 -7.86
CA ILE A 20 13.94 14.50 -8.59
C ILE A 20 14.11 13.33 -9.56
N ASP A 21 14.60 13.61 -10.76
CA ASP A 21 14.98 12.59 -11.75
C ASP A 21 16.34 11.98 -11.39
N ALA A 22 16.37 10.68 -11.11
CA ALA A 22 17.62 9.96 -10.80
C ALA A 22 17.69 8.56 -11.45
N ALA A 23 18.87 7.95 -11.40
CA ALA A 23 19.07 6.57 -11.85
C ALA A 23 18.63 5.54 -10.79
N SER A 24 18.77 5.90 -9.51
CA SER A 24 18.37 5.12 -8.34
C SER A 24 18.00 6.02 -7.16
N ALA A 25 17.38 5.46 -6.12
CA ALA A 25 17.10 6.17 -4.86
C ALA A 25 18.40 6.66 -4.19
N ALA A 26 19.47 5.86 -4.25
CA ALA A 26 20.79 6.27 -3.77
C ALA A 26 21.34 7.47 -4.55
N ALA A 27 21.22 7.44 -5.88
CA ALA A 27 21.63 8.56 -6.74
C ALA A 27 20.76 9.81 -6.51
N ALA A 28 19.47 9.64 -6.21
CA ALA A 28 18.58 10.75 -5.84
C ALA A 28 19.08 11.41 -4.55
N ARG A 29 19.39 10.62 -3.52
CA ARG A 29 19.94 11.13 -2.26
C ARG A 29 21.28 11.86 -2.45
N GLU A 30 22.19 11.29 -3.23
CA GLU A 30 23.49 11.91 -3.53
C GLU A 30 23.32 13.26 -4.24
N GLN A 31 22.43 13.33 -5.24
CA GLN A 31 22.12 14.59 -5.93
C GLN A 31 21.53 15.64 -4.99
N LEU A 32 20.58 15.25 -4.13
CA LEU A 32 19.96 16.17 -3.16
C LEU A 32 20.98 16.67 -2.13
N GLN A 33 21.93 15.84 -1.72
CA GLN A 33 23.06 16.25 -0.88
C GLN A 33 23.98 17.25 -1.59
N ALA A 34 24.28 17.02 -2.88
CA ALA A 34 25.06 17.94 -3.70
C ALA A 34 24.38 19.30 -3.89
N MET A 35 23.04 19.35 -3.84
CA MET A 35 22.25 20.59 -3.82
C MET A 35 22.28 21.33 -2.46
N GLY A 36 22.97 20.77 -1.46
CA GLY A 36 23.12 21.36 -0.13
C GLY A 36 21.89 21.19 0.78
N LEU A 37 20.98 20.27 0.44
CA LEU A 37 19.84 19.91 1.27
C LEU A 37 20.28 19.01 2.44
N ARG A 38 19.57 19.10 3.56
CA ARG A 38 19.81 18.36 4.80
C ARG A 38 18.56 17.56 5.19
N GLU A 39 18.71 16.58 6.08
CA GLU A 39 17.59 15.72 6.54
C GLU A 39 16.77 15.12 5.38
N ILE A 40 17.47 14.64 4.36
CA ILE A 40 16.85 14.09 3.14
C ILE A 40 16.22 12.74 3.46
N VAL A 41 14.95 12.61 3.09
CA VAL A 41 14.18 11.36 3.12
C VAL A 41 13.62 11.13 1.73
N VAL A 42 14.03 10.03 1.10
CA VAL A 42 13.48 9.58 -0.18
C VAL A 42 12.30 8.64 0.12
N HIS A 43 11.12 8.97 -0.38
CA HIS A 43 9.88 8.23 -0.10
C HIS A 43 9.55 7.19 -1.17
N THR A 44 10.16 7.31 -2.35
CA THR A 44 10.00 6.37 -3.46
C THR A 44 11.25 5.49 -3.59
N ASP A 45 11.09 4.18 -3.64
CA ASP A 45 12.19 3.24 -3.95
C ASP A 45 12.37 3.04 -5.47
N ASP A 46 13.41 2.31 -5.86
CA ASP A 46 13.73 2.04 -7.28
C ASP A 46 12.64 1.25 -8.02
N PHE A 47 11.90 0.38 -7.32
CA PHE A 47 10.82 -0.40 -7.90
C PHE A 47 9.60 0.50 -8.15
N ALA A 48 9.16 1.27 -7.15
CA ALA A 48 8.11 2.26 -7.30
C ALA A 48 8.46 3.30 -8.37
N ALA A 49 9.67 3.86 -8.35
CA ALA A 49 10.09 4.88 -9.33
C ALA A 49 10.09 4.34 -10.77
N ARG A 50 10.46 3.07 -10.98
CA ARG A 50 10.41 2.41 -12.30
C ARG A 50 9.00 1.98 -12.70
N MET A 51 8.17 1.61 -11.73
CA MET A 51 6.76 1.26 -11.94
C MET A 51 5.96 2.48 -12.39
N TYR A 52 6.26 3.65 -11.84
CA TYR A 52 5.49 4.88 -12.07
C TYR A 52 6.16 5.86 -13.07
N GLY A 53 7.50 5.82 -13.28
CA GLY A 53 8.21 6.65 -14.27
C GLY A 53 7.93 8.16 -14.14
N LYS A 54 8.17 8.97 -15.19
CA LYS A 54 7.73 10.39 -15.30
C LYS A 54 6.20 10.58 -15.27
N ASN A 55 5.46 9.50 -15.03
CA ASN A 55 4.04 9.49 -14.79
C ASN A 55 3.84 9.05 -13.32
N LEU A 56 4.54 9.67 -12.37
CA LEU A 56 4.41 9.43 -10.93
C LEU A 56 2.98 9.73 -10.40
N VAL A 57 2.05 10.00 -11.30
CA VAL A 57 0.65 10.23 -11.05
C VAL A 57 -0.13 9.62 -12.19
N ASP A 58 -1.24 8.98 -11.84
CA ASP A 58 -2.45 9.00 -12.65
C ASP A 58 -2.45 10.22 -13.58
N PRO A 59 -2.59 10.07 -14.92
CA PRO A 59 -2.57 11.21 -15.84
C PRO A 59 -3.80 12.14 -15.73
N VAL A 60 -4.45 12.10 -14.58
CA VAL A 60 -5.61 12.87 -14.18
C VAL A 60 -5.19 14.15 -13.45
N PHE A 61 -4.05 14.12 -12.75
CA PHE A 61 -3.61 15.26 -11.96
C PHE A 61 -2.09 15.32 -11.96
N ASP A 62 -1.54 16.43 -12.43
CA ASP A 62 -0.18 16.87 -12.11
C ASP A 62 -0.19 17.25 -10.61
N LEU A 63 -0.31 16.26 -9.71
CA LEU A 63 -0.41 16.50 -8.28
C LEU A 63 0.93 17.04 -7.80
N ASP A 64 0.88 18.09 -6.99
CA ASP A 64 2.04 18.58 -6.24
C ASP A 64 2.67 17.42 -5.43
N PRO A 65 3.98 17.14 -5.56
CA PRO A 65 4.70 16.14 -4.75
C PRO A 65 4.43 16.28 -3.25
N ALA A 66 4.27 17.51 -2.75
CA ALA A 66 3.92 17.76 -1.35
C ALA A 66 2.50 17.27 -0.99
N LEU A 67 1.55 17.35 -1.93
CA LEU A 67 0.20 16.81 -1.77
C LEU A 67 0.21 15.28 -1.76
N MET A 68 1.02 14.64 -2.60
CA MET A 68 1.17 13.18 -2.59
C MET A 68 1.70 12.66 -1.25
N LEU A 69 2.74 13.30 -0.71
CA LEU A 69 3.32 12.95 0.59
C LEU A 69 2.32 13.15 1.73
N ARG A 70 1.46 14.19 1.63
CA ARG A 70 0.35 14.38 2.57
C ARG A 70 -0.68 13.26 2.46
N MET A 71 -1.04 12.85 1.24
CA MET A 71 -1.99 11.75 1.00
C MET A 71 -1.44 10.41 1.49
N GLN A 72 -0.15 10.14 1.31
CA GLN A 72 0.51 8.95 1.87
C GLN A 72 0.43 8.95 3.40
N LYS A 73 0.69 10.08 4.07
CA LYS A 73 0.64 10.15 5.55
C LYS A 73 -0.79 10.14 6.11
N ARG A 74 -1.76 10.72 5.40
CA ARG A 74 -3.14 10.93 5.89
C ARG A 74 -4.19 10.01 5.26
N GLY A 75 -3.81 8.93 4.59
CA GLY A 75 -4.69 8.05 3.81
C GLY A 75 -6.09 7.74 4.37
N GLY A 76 -6.95 7.23 3.49
CA GLY A 76 -8.26 6.70 3.87
C GLY A 76 -9.44 7.59 3.49
N MET A 77 -10.60 6.94 3.29
CA MET A 77 -11.84 7.52 2.77
C MET A 77 -12.34 8.74 3.55
N LYS A 78 -12.26 8.72 4.89
CA LYS A 78 -12.72 9.84 5.73
C LYS A 78 -11.90 11.11 5.46
N ASN A 79 -10.60 10.98 5.32
CA ASN A 79 -9.70 12.11 5.10
C ASN A 79 -9.81 12.61 3.67
N LEU A 80 -9.97 11.72 2.68
CA LEU A 80 -10.25 12.09 1.29
C LEU A 80 -11.54 12.93 1.18
N LEU A 81 -12.64 12.48 1.78
CA LEU A 81 -13.90 13.23 1.78
C LEU A 81 -13.77 14.57 2.53
N LEU A 82 -13.09 14.58 3.67
CA LEU A 82 -12.83 15.81 4.42
C LEU A 82 -11.97 16.80 3.65
N ASP A 83 -10.97 16.35 2.91
CA ASP A 83 -10.08 17.21 2.14
C ASP A 83 -10.80 17.76 0.90
N ILE A 84 -11.62 16.95 0.21
CA ILE A 84 -12.51 17.42 -0.86
C ILE A 84 -13.47 18.49 -0.34
N LEU A 85 -14.10 18.26 0.82
CA LEU A 85 -15.02 19.20 1.46
C LEU A 85 -14.30 20.44 2.01
N LYS A 86 -13.08 20.34 2.52
CA LYS A 86 -12.32 21.50 3.00
C LYS A 86 -11.82 22.37 1.85
N GLY A 87 -11.35 21.76 0.77
CA GLY A 87 -10.85 22.48 -0.40
C GLY A 87 -11.96 23.17 -1.19
N ASN A 88 -13.11 22.51 -1.34
CA ASN A 88 -14.18 22.95 -2.23
C ASN A 88 -15.50 23.26 -1.52
N GLY A 89 -15.59 23.08 -0.21
CA GLY A 89 -16.85 23.22 0.53
C GLY A 89 -17.42 24.63 0.52
N TRP A 90 -16.56 25.65 0.49
CA TRP A 90 -17.02 27.03 0.35
C TRP A 90 -17.63 27.30 -1.03
N LEU A 91 -17.05 26.73 -2.10
CA LEU A 91 -17.57 26.84 -3.46
C LEU A 91 -18.91 26.10 -3.58
N LEU A 92 -18.99 24.88 -3.05
CA LEU A 92 -20.22 24.11 -2.99
C LEU A 92 -21.29 24.84 -2.18
N LEU A 93 -20.94 25.42 -1.03
CA LEU A 93 -21.88 26.17 -0.21
C LEU A 93 -22.40 27.40 -0.95
N ALA A 94 -21.53 28.16 -1.64
CA ALA A 94 -21.93 29.32 -2.44
C ALA A 94 -22.88 28.92 -3.58
N LEU A 95 -22.54 27.86 -4.32
CA LEU A 95 -23.34 27.34 -5.42
C LEU A 95 -24.69 26.77 -4.95
N LEU A 96 -24.71 26.01 -3.86
CA LEU A 96 -25.94 25.48 -3.27
C LEU A 96 -26.82 26.59 -2.70
N SER A 97 -26.22 27.64 -2.11
CA SER A 97 -26.95 28.79 -1.59
C SER A 97 -27.58 29.62 -2.71
N TRP A 98 -26.84 29.81 -3.82
CA TRP A 98 -27.39 30.42 -5.03
C TRP A 98 -28.56 29.59 -5.56
N ASN A 99 -28.37 28.30 -5.79
CA ASN A 99 -29.44 27.42 -6.27
C ASN A 99 -30.67 27.41 -5.34
N ALA A 100 -30.46 27.41 -4.02
CA ALA A 100 -31.55 27.48 -3.04
C ALA A 100 -32.30 28.81 -3.10
N TYR A 101 -31.58 29.93 -3.26
CA TYR A 101 -32.19 31.24 -3.45
C TYR A 101 -32.99 31.31 -4.76
N SER A 102 -32.43 30.82 -5.86
CA SER A 102 -33.10 30.76 -7.17
C SER A 102 -34.38 29.91 -7.15
N LEU A 103 -34.39 28.82 -6.38
CA LEU A 103 -35.60 27.99 -6.18
C LEU A 103 -36.63 28.65 -5.26
N TYR A 104 -36.21 29.59 -4.40
CA TYR A 104 -37.10 30.34 -3.52
C TYR A 104 -37.74 31.55 -4.20
N SER A 105 -37.08 32.14 -5.20
CA SER A 105 -37.65 33.20 -6.03
C SER A 105 -38.63 32.65 -7.07
N ASP A 106 -39.79 33.27 -7.22
CA ASP A 106 -40.82 32.85 -8.18
C ASP A 106 -40.44 33.07 -9.66
N ASP A 107 -39.36 33.81 -9.94
CA ASP A 107 -38.92 34.19 -11.29
C ASP A 107 -37.57 33.54 -11.66
N LEU A 108 -37.62 32.30 -12.19
CA LEU A 108 -36.44 31.64 -12.74
C LEU A 108 -35.96 32.34 -14.03
N ASN A 109 -34.71 32.78 -14.02
CA ASN A 109 -34.06 33.45 -15.15
C ASN A 109 -32.85 32.64 -15.67
N LEU A 110 -32.23 33.13 -16.75
CA LEU A 110 -31.09 32.46 -17.40
C LEU A 110 -29.90 32.22 -16.45
N TRP A 111 -29.66 33.11 -15.49
CA TRP A 111 -28.57 32.99 -14.52
C TRP A 111 -28.77 31.84 -13.54
N ASP A 112 -30.03 31.51 -13.21
CA ASP A 112 -30.34 30.34 -12.38
C ASP A 112 -29.98 29.05 -13.11
N GLY A 113 -30.23 29.00 -14.42
CA GLY A 113 -29.78 27.91 -15.29
C GLY A 113 -28.25 27.73 -15.28
N ILE A 114 -27.50 28.84 -15.29
CA ILE A 114 -26.04 28.82 -15.16
C ILE A 114 -25.62 28.33 -13.77
N GLY A 115 -26.29 28.75 -12.70
CA GLY A 115 -26.06 28.29 -11.32
C GLY A 115 -26.21 26.78 -11.18
N PHE A 116 -27.34 26.24 -11.63
CA PHE A 116 -27.59 24.79 -11.63
C PHE A 116 -26.59 24.04 -12.50
N GLY A 117 -26.32 24.53 -13.71
CA GLY A 117 -25.35 23.92 -14.63
C GLY A 117 -23.94 23.86 -14.05
N THR A 118 -23.51 24.95 -13.40
CA THR A 118 -22.19 25.03 -12.75
C THR A 118 -22.12 24.09 -11.55
N THR A 119 -23.19 24.00 -10.76
CA THR A 119 -23.26 23.06 -9.62
C THR A 119 -23.22 21.62 -10.09
N ALA A 120 -23.99 21.28 -11.13
CA ALA A 120 -23.99 19.96 -11.73
C ALA A 120 -22.61 19.59 -12.28
N LEU A 121 -21.90 20.55 -12.91
CA LEU A 121 -20.54 20.33 -13.40
C LEU A 121 -19.54 20.10 -12.26
N VAL A 122 -19.58 20.91 -11.20
CA VAL A 122 -18.70 20.74 -10.04
C VAL A 122 -18.96 19.40 -9.35
N LEU A 123 -20.23 19.03 -9.15
CA LEU A 123 -20.59 17.73 -8.60
C LEU A 123 -20.15 16.59 -9.51
N LEU A 124 -20.30 16.73 -10.83
CA LEU A 124 -19.84 15.73 -11.79
C LEU A 124 -18.32 15.53 -11.70
N VAL A 125 -17.55 16.62 -11.64
CA VAL A 125 -16.09 16.57 -11.44
C VAL A 125 -15.74 15.84 -10.15
N ILE A 126 -16.38 16.20 -9.02
CA ILE A 126 -16.16 15.53 -7.74
C ILE A 126 -16.51 14.04 -7.84
N ILE A 127 -17.65 13.69 -8.44
CA ILE A 127 -18.11 12.31 -8.61
C ILE A 127 -17.13 11.50 -9.47
N VAL A 128 -16.71 12.04 -10.62
CA VAL A 128 -15.80 11.40 -11.56
C VAL A 128 -14.45 11.06 -10.91
N PHE A 129 -13.98 11.88 -9.98
CA PHE A 129 -12.69 11.67 -9.31
C PHE A 129 -12.76 10.99 -7.95
N ALA A 130 -13.79 11.27 -7.15
CA ALA A 130 -13.95 10.67 -5.84
C ALA A 130 -14.42 9.20 -5.94
N ILE A 131 -15.33 8.88 -6.86
CA ILE A 131 -15.89 7.52 -6.96
C ILE A 131 -14.80 6.47 -7.17
N PRO A 132 -13.85 6.61 -8.11
CA PRO A 132 -12.84 5.58 -8.31
C PRO A 132 -11.95 5.36 -7.09
N ALA A 133 -11.55 6.42 -6.40
CA ALA A 133 -10.79 6.31 -5.15
C ALA A 133 -11.60 5.62 -4.03
N LEU A 134 -12.89 5.97 -3.90
CA LEU A 134 -13.79 5.33 -2.93
C LEU A 134 -14.04 3.85 -3.26
N LEU A 135 -14.20 3.52 -4.54
CA LEU A 135 -14.34 2.13 -5.01
C LEU A 135 -13.08 1.34 -4.75
N PHE A 136 -11.90 1.91 -5.02
CA PHE A 136 -10.62 1.27 -4.77
C PHE A 136 -10.42 0.98 -3.28
N GLU A 137 -10.64 1.97 -2.42
CA GLU A 137 -10.59 1.79 -0.97
C GLU A 137 -11.60 0.73 -0.50
N SER A 138 -12.81 0.73 -1.07
CA SER A 138 -13.83 -0.27 -0.77
C SER A 138 -13.42 -1.69 -1.22
N ILE A 139 -12.68 -1.83 -2.33
CA ILE A 139 -12.09 -3.11 -2.75
C ILE A 139 -11.09 -3.58 -1.69
N LEU A 140 -10.16 -2.72 -1.26
CA LEU A 140 -9.16 -3.07 -0.25
C LEU A 140 -9.82 -3.46 1.08
N GLN A 141 -10.82 -2.70 1.53
CA GLN A 141 -11.60 -3.02 2.74
C GLN A 141 -12.40 -4.33 2.60
N ALA A 142 -12.97 -4.60 1.42
CA ALA A 142 -13.65 -5.87 1.18
C ALA A 142 -12.67 -7.05 1.22
N GLN A 143 -11.48 -6.89 0.60
CA GLN A 143 -10.41 -7.89 0.62
C GLN A 143 -9.87 -8.13 2.03
N LEU A 144 -9.64 -7.07 2.82
CA LEU A 144 -9.18 -7.18 4.20
C LEU A 144 -10.09 -8.07 5.05
N TRP A 145 -11.40 -8.00 4.83
CA TRP A 145 -12.40 -8.81 5.54
C TRP A 145 -12.82 -10.09 4.81
N ALA A 146 -12.03 -10.55 3.83
CA ALA A 146 -12.31 -11.74 3.02
C ALA A 146 -13.72 -11.73 2.35
N ARG A 147 -14.28 -10.54 2.09
CA ARG A 147 -15.56 -10.36 1.38
C ARG A 147 -15.35 -10.38 -0.13
N TRP A 148 -14.79 -11.48 -0.62
CA TRP A 148 -14.28 -11.61 -1.99
C TRP A 148 -15.34 -11.39 -3.08
N LYS A 149 -16.59 -11.79 -2.82
CA LYS A 149 -17.71 -11.55 -3.75
C LYS A 149 -18.03 -10.06 -3.89
N ASP A 150 -17.95 -9.30 -2.80
CA ASP A 150 -18.19 -7.87 -2.83
C ASP A 150 -17.01 -7.13 -3.47
N ALA A 151 -15.77 -7.53 -3.13
CA ALA A 151 -14.57 -7.03 -3.80
C ALA A 151 -14.65 -7.27 -5.32
N MET A 152 -15.11 -8.44 -5.77
CA MET A 152 -15.31 -8.75 -7.20
C MET A 152 -16.31 -7.80 -7.87
N ARG A 153 -17.45 -7.53 -7.23
CA ARG A 153 -18.45 -6.58 -7.74
C ARG A 153 -17.88 -5.17 -7.83
N LEU A 154 -17.17 -4.73 -6.79
CA LEU A 154 -16.53 -3.42 -6.74
C LEU A 154 -15.44 -3.28 -7.81
N THR A 155 -14.63 -4.31 -8.05
CA THR A 155 -13.65 -4.32 -9.16
C THR A 155 -14.34 -4.20 -10.53
N ALA A 156 -15.48 -4.86 -10.72
CA ALA A 156 -16.27 -4.72 -11.95
C ALA A 156 -16.84 -3.30 -12.11
N LEU A 157 -17.35 -2.70 -11.04
CA LEU A 157 -17.80 -1.29 -11.03
C LEU A 157 -16.65 -0.33 -11.36
N LEU A 158 -15.48 -0.52 -10.73
CA LEU A 158 -14.30 0.30 -10.98
C LEU A 158 -13.83 0.18 -12.43
N ARG A 159 -13.92 -1.02 -13.03
CA ARG A 159 -13.61 -1.23 -14.45
C ARG A 159 -14.52 -0.43 -15.38
N MET A 160 -15.80 -0.24 -15.04
CA MET A 160 -16.72 0.56 -15.85
C MET A 160 -16.36 2.06 -15.84
N VAL A 161 -15.84 2.56 -14.72
CA VAL A 161 -15.45 3.97 -14.55
C VAL A 161 -13.95 4.21 -14.76
N ARG A 162 -13.18 3.19 -15.18
CA ARG A 162 -11.71 3.26 -15.27
C ARG A 162 -11.19 4.37 -16.18
N HIS A 163 -11.94 4.71 -17.22
CA HIS A 163 -11.53 5.71 -18.22
C HIS A 163 -11.51 7.12 -17.62
N SER A 164 -12.30 7.36 -16.57
CA SER A 164 -12.32 8.61 -15.82
C SER A 164 -11.02 8.89 -15.07
N VAL A 165 -10.28 7.84 -14.71
CA VAL A 165 -9.08 7.93 -13.87
C VAL A 165 -7.85 7.25 -14.44
N ARG A 166 -7.90 6.75 -15.69
CA ARG A 166 -6.77 6.11 -16.38
C ARG A 166 -6.06 5.01 -15.56
N ILE A 167 -6.81 4.24 -14.77
CA ILE A 167 -6.27 3.06 -14.07
C ILE A 167 -5.76 2.04 -15.08
N ALA A 168 -4.52 1.60 -14.90
CA ALA A 168 -3.89 0.62 -15.77
C ALA A 168 -4.66 -0.71 -15.78
N SER A 169 -4.81 -1.31 -16.95
CA SER A 169 -5.69 -2.47 -17.12
C SER A 169 -5.20 -3.71 -16.36
N HIS A 170 -3.89 -3.91 -16.29
CA HIS A 170 -3.27 -5.00 -15.55
C HIS A 170 -3.54 -4.92 -14.03
N MET A 171 -3.69 -3.72 -13.46
CA MET A 171 -4.01 -3.58 -12.04
C MET A 171 -5.43 -4.07 -11.73
N LEU A 172 -6.40 -3.78 -12.59
CA LEU A 172 -7.76 -4.30 -12.43
C LEU A 172 -7.78 -5.83 -12.57
N ASP A 173 -6.97 -6.38 -13.48
CA ASP A 173 -6.82 -7.82 -13.64
C ASP A 173 -6.14 -8.47 -12.42
N TYR A 174 -5.15 -7.79 -11.82
CA TYR A 174 -4.51 -8.22 -10.56
C TYR A 174 -5.53 -8.30 -9.42
N TYR A 175 -6.33 -7.25 -9.18
CA TYR A 175 -7.36 -7.28 -8.13
C TYR A 175 -8.43 -8.32 -8.41
N GLN A 176 -8.83 -8.49 -9.68
CA GLN A 176 -9.76 -9.55 -10.07
C GLN A 176 -9.16 -10.95 -9.82
N ALA A 177 -7.89 -11.17 -10.18
CA ALA A 177 -7.18 -12.41 -9.92
C ALA A 177 -7.10 -12.71 -8.42
N LYS A 178 -6.74 -11.71 -7.61
CA LYS A 178 -6.73 -11.81 -6.15
C LYS A 178 -8.09 -12.21 -5.59
N ASN A 179 -9.16 -11.57 -6.06
CA ASN A 179 -10.53 -11.92 -5.66
C ASN A 179 -10.94 -13.34 -6.09
N LEU A 180 -10.48 -13.83 -7.24
CA LEU A 180 -10.70 -15.21 -7.67
C LEU A 180 -9.98 -16.20 -6.75
N ILE A 181 -8.73 -15.92 -6.41
CA ILE A 181 -7.94 -16.73 -5.47
C ILE A 181 -8.64 -16.82 -4.10
N GLY A 182 -9.10 -15.69 -3.55
CA GLY A 182 -9.86 -15.68 -2.30
C GLY A 182 -11.20 -16.44 -2.35
N LEU A 183 -11.76 -16.63 -3.55
CA LEU A 183 -12.94 -17.49 -3.79
C LEU A 183 -12.58 -18.96 -4.05
N ASP A 184 -11.35 -19.37 -3.74
CA ASP A 184 -10.81 -20.71 -3.97
C ASP A 184 -10.77 -21.10 -5.47
N ARG A 185 -10.74 -20.10 -6.36
CA ARG A 185 -10.58 -20.27 -7.82
C ARG A 185 -9.15 -19.94 -8.24
N VAL A 186 -8.19 -20.59 -7.57
CA VAL A 186 -6.75 -20.28 -7.63
C VAL A 186 -6.22 -20.28 -9.06
N GLU A 187 -6.36 -21.40 -9.78
CA GLU A 187 -5.80 -21.53 -11.12
C GLU A 187 -6.43 -20.56 -12.12
N GLU A 188 -7.71 -20.22 -11.96
CA GLU A 188 -8.35 -19.21 -12.80
C GLU A 188 -7.81 -17.81 -12.52
N GLY A 189 -7.59 -17.46 -11.25
CA GLY A 189 -6.98 -16.20 -10.85
C GLY A 189 -5.56 -16.05 -11.41
N LEU A 190 -4.72 -17.08 -11.23
CA LEU A 190 -3.35 -17.08 -11.75
C LEU A 190 -3.33 -17.02 -13.29
N ALA A 191 -4.19 -17.79 -13.97
CA ALA A 191 -4.30 -17.78 -15.42
C ALA A 191 -4.85 -16.45 -15.99
N LEU A 192 -5.68 -15.73 -15.23
CA LEU A 192 -6.15 -14.39 -15.61
C LEU A 192 -4.98 -13.42 -15.63
N PHE A 193 -4.17 -13.38 -14.56
CA PHE A 193 -3.08 -12.41 -14.46
C PHE A 193 -1.87 -12.77 -15.34
N ALA A 194 -1.63 -14.06 -15.59
CA ALA A 194 -0.56 -14.52 -16.49
C ALA A 194 -0.64 -13.91 -17.91
N ARG A 195 -1.84 -13.54 -18.38
CA ARG A 195 -2.07 -12.88 -19.67
C ARG A 195 -1.47 -11.47 -19.75
N ASN A 196 -1.09 -10.89 -18.61
CA ASN A 196 -0.48 -9.57 -18.56
C ASN A 196 1.03 -9.58 -18.82
N ARG A 197 1.67 -10.74 -18.87
CA ARG A 197 3.11 -10.86 -19.13
C ARG A 197 3.48 -10.31 -20.51
N GLY A 198 4.58 -9.54 -20.57
CA GLY A 198 5.09 -8.96 -21.82
C GLY A 198 4.24 -7.81 -22.39
N ARG A 199 3.24 -7.31 -21.66
CA ARG A 199 2.48 -6.14 -22.09
C ARG A 199 3.27 -4.86 -21.87
N THR A 200 3.16 -3.90 -22.77
CA THR A 200 3.84 -2.60 -22.61
C THR A 200 3.37 -1.84 -21.37
N ASP A 201 2.10 -1.98 -20.97
CA ASP A 201 1.56 -1.38 -19.75
C ASP A 201 1.84 -2.20 -18.48
N CYS A 202 2.50 -3.36 -18.58
CA CYS A 202 2.90 -4.20 -17.44
C CYS A 202 4.30 -4.79 -17.70
N PRO A 203 5.37 -4.02 -17.43
CA PRO A 203 6.74 -4.48 -17.60
C PRO A 203 7.02 -5.78 -16.82
N ASP A 204 7.93 -6.62 -17.31
CA ASP A 204 8.16 -7.96 -16.76
C ASP A 204 8.48 -7.94 -15.25
N MET A 205 9.25 -6.95 -14.77
CA MET A 205 9.56 -6.82 -13.33
C MET A 205 8.30 -6.55 -12.49
N LEU A 206 7.39 -5.71 -12.99
CA LEU A 206 6.11 -5.47 -12.33
C LEU A 206 5.23 -6.72 -12.36
N TRP A 207 5.19 -7.41 -13.50
CA TRP A 207 4.45 -8.66 -13.63
C TRP A 207 4.96 -9.71 -12.65
N LEU A 208 6.29 -9.89 -12.52
CA LEU A 208 6.90 -10.83 -11.58
C LEU A 208 6.53 -10.52 -10.12
N SER A 209 6.58 -9.25 -9.72
CA SER A 209 6.24 -8.82 -8.36
C SER A 209 4.76 -9.08 -8.03
N LEU A 210 3.86 -8.66 -8.92
CA LEU A 210 2.42 -8.90 -8.74
C LEU A 210 2.07 -10.39 -8.80
N GLN A 211 2.72 -11.15 -9.67
CA GLN A 211 2.55 -12.60 -9.75
C GLN A 211 3.04 -13.30 -8.48
N ALA A 212 4.17 -12.88 -7.90
CA ALA A 212 4.66 -13.39 -6.62
C ALA A 212 3.66 -13.12 -5.49
N SER A 213 3.07 -11.93 -5.45
CA SER A 213 2.02 -11.60 -4.48
C SER A 213 0.77 -12.47 -4.65
N LEU A 214 0.32 -12.74 -5.88
CA LEU A 214 -0.81 -13.66 -6.13
C LEU A 214 -0.48 -15.09 -5.72
N LEU A 215 0.76 -15.55 -5.92
CA LEU A 215 1.19 -16.88 -5.47
C LEU A 215 1.23 -16.98 -3.94
N ASP A 216 1.64 -15.91 -3.24
CA ASP A 216 1.61 -15.84 -1.78
C ASP A 216 0.17 -15.93 -1.26
N GLU A 217 -0.75 -15.16 -1.84
CA GLU A 217 -2.20 -15.22 -1.54
C GLU A 217 -2.79 -16.62 -1.84
N ALA A 218 -2.33 -17.26 -2.91
CA ALA A 218 -2.70 -18.64 -3.26
C ALA A 218 -2.03 -19.70 -2.36
N LYS A 219 -1.29 -19.29 -1.32
CA LYS A 219 -0.54 -20.14 -0.40
C LYS A 219 0.54 -20.99 -1.09
N ARG A 220 0.94 -20.63 -2.32
CA ARG A 220 2.05 -21.22 -3.10
C ARG A 220 3.36 -20.47 -2.81
N ARG A 221 3.69 -20.40 -1.52
CA ARG A 221 4.68 -19.48 -0.94
C ARG A 221 6.12 -19.74 -1.37
N ASP A 222 6.46 -20.99 -1.67
CA ASP A 222 7.78 -21.36 -2.19
C ASP A 222 7.97 -20.84 -3.61
N GLU A 223 6.93 -20.95 -4.46
CA GLU A 223 6.94 -20.42 -5.82
C GLU A 223 6.96 -18.88 -5.82
N ALA A 224 6.23 -18.25 -4.90
CA ALA A 224 6.30 -16.80 -4.69
C ALA A 224 7.75 -16.36 -4.38
N GLY A 225 8.41 -17.05 -3.44
CA GLY A 225 9.79 -16.74 -3.08
C GLY A 225 10.80 -17.02 -4.20
N GLU A 226 10.51 -17.96 -5.10
CA GLU A 226 11.34 -18.20 -6.28
C GLU A 226 11.23 -17.06 -7.31
N LEU A 227 10.04 -16.49 -7.51
CA LEU A 227 9.89 -15.28 -8.32
C LEU A 227 10.57 -14.07 -7.67
N MET A 228 10.46 -13.91 -6.34
CA MET A 228 11.17 -12.86 -5.61
C MET A 228 12.69 -13.00 -5.76
N ARG A 229 13.23 -14.23 -5.73
CA ARG A 229 14.65 -14.50 -5.99
C ARG A 229 15.06 -14.16 -7.43
N GLN A 230 14.18 -14.34 -8.41
CA GLN A 230 14.45 -13.89 -9.79
C GLN A 230 14.49 -12.36 -9.87
N LEU A 231 13.58 -11.67 -9.17
CA LEU A 231 13.57 -10.22 -9.09
C LEU A 231 14.84 -9.63 -8.47
N THR A 232 15.48 -10.30 -7.50
CA THR A 232 16.76 -9.82 -6.95
C THR A 232 17.91 -9.90 -7.95
N VAL A 233 17.82 -10.75 -8.97
CA VAL A 233 18.79 -10.81 -10.08
C VAL A 233 18.51 -9.72 -11.11
N GLU A 234 17.23 -9.43 -11.40
CA GLU A 234 16.83 -8.39 -12.36
C GLU A 234 16.99 -6.97 -11.79
N MET A 235 16.80 -6.82 -10.48
CA MET A 235 16.86 -5.55 -9.76
C MET A 235 17.80 -5.65 -8.55
N PRO A 236 19.10 -5.92 -8.77
CA PRO A 236 20.03 -6.12 -7.68
C PRO A 236 20.13 -4.90 -6.77
N ASP A 237 19.88 -3.68 -7.26
CA ASP A 237 20.00 -2.45 -6.48
C ASP A 237 18.72 -2.08 -5.69
N SER A 238 17.59 -2.73 -5.95
CA SER A 238 16.32 -2.38 -5.30
C SER A 238 16.23 -2.98 -3.91
N ALA A 239 16.11 -2.12 -2.89
CA ALA A 239 15.91 -2.57 -1.51
C ALA A 239 14.62 -3.39 -1.34
N GLN A 240 13.56 -3.02 -2.07
CA GLN A 240 12.25 -3.68 -2.00
C GLN A 240 12.32 -5.17 -2.32
N VAL A 241 12.93 -5.53 -3.46
CA VAL A 241 12.92 -6.93 -3.91
C VAL A 241 13.72 -7.84 -2.97
N TRP A 242 14.77 -7.31 -2.35
CA TRP A 242 15.53 -8.01 -1.31
C TRP A 242 14.73 -8.16 -0.03
N LEU A 243 14.01 -7.11 0.38
CA LEU A 243 13.16 -7.13 1.58
C LEU A 243 11.97 -8.08 1.42
N ASP A 244 11.33 -8.12 0.25
CA ASP A 244 10.24 -9.04 -0.08
C ASP A 244 10.73 -10.50 -0.01
N LEU A 245 11.90 -10.80 -0.60
CA LEU A 245 12.54 -12.11 -0.51
C LEU A 245 12.86 -12.47 0.95
N ALA A 246 13.44 -11.53 1.71
CA ALA A 246 13.80 -11.75 3.10
C ALA A 246 12.57 -12.08 3.95
N LEU A 247 11.48 -11.33 3.78
CA LEU A 247 10.24 -11.56 4.50
C LEU A 247 9.62 -12.92 4.14
N ASN A 248 9.53 -13.25 2.85
CA ASN A 248 9.01 -14.55 2.41
C ASN A 248 9.82 -15.71 3.01
N ARG A 249 11.15 -15.62 3.00
CA ARG A 249 12.02 -16.67 3.52
C ARG A 249 12.03 -16.74 5.05
N ALA A 250 11.98 -15.60 5.73
CA ALA A 250 11.85 -15.54 7.18
C ALA A 250 10.55 -16.19 7.64
N LEU A 251 9.44 -15.90 6.94
CA LEU A 251 8.17 -16.55 7.20
C LEU A 251 8.23 -18.03 6.82
N TYR A 252 8.43 -18.38 5.56
CA TYR A 252 8.04 -19.69 5.03
C TYR A 252 9.20 -20.58 4.60
N GLY A 253 10.39 -20.01 4.43
CA GLY A 253 11.50 -20.70 3.77
C GLY A 253 12.73 -20.88 4.66
N ASP A 254 13.87 -20.86 3.99
CA ASP A 254 15.19 -21.02 4.59
C ASP A 254 15.65 -19.76 5.34
N LEU A 255 16.07 -19.93 6.60
CA LEU A 255 16.48 -18.81 7.46
C LEU A 255 17.81 -18.18 7.03
N ASP A 256 18.72 -18.96 6.46
CA ASP A 256 20.02 -18.42 6.02
C ASP A 256 19.83 -17.49 4.82
N THR A 257 18.97 -17.88 3.88
CA THR A 257 18.54 -17.03 2.77
C THR A 257 17.84 -15.76 3.29
N ALA A 258 16.98 -15.88 4.30
CA ALA A 258 16.31 -14.72 4.90
C ALA A 258 17.30 -13.71 5.48
N LYS A 259 18.30 -14.19 6.24
CA LYS A 259 19.37 -13.37 6.84
C LYS A 259 20.21 -12.67 5.77
N GLN A 260 20.64 -13.40 4.75
CA GLN A 260 21.41 -12.81 3.64
C GLN A 260 20.60 -11.75 2.89
N ALA A 261 19.31 -12.02 2.62
CA ALA A 261 18.46 -11.11 1.89
C ALA A 261 18.17 -9.81 2.68
N ILE A 262 17.96 -9.87 4.00
CA ILE A 262 17.76 -8.67 4.81
C ILE A 262 19.04 -7.83 4.90
N GLU A 263 20.21 -8.46 5.00
CA GLU A 263 21.50 -7.76 4.94
C GLU A 263 21.70 -7.03 3.59
N GLN A 264 21.26 -7.64 2.49
CA GLN A 264 21.26 -6.98 1.18
C GLN A 264 20.28 -5.79 1.17
N ALA A 265 19.06 -5.95 1.67
CA ALA A 265 18.10 -4.84 1.71
C ALA A 265 18.63 -3.62 2.49
N GLU A 266 19.28 -3.85 3.64
CA GLU A 266 19.82 -2.79 4.51
C GLU A 266 21.07 -2.08 3.95
N GLN A 267 21.76 -2.67 2.96
CA GLN A 267 22.86 -2.00 2.24
C GLN A 267 22.37 -0.97 1.22
N ARG A 268 21.06 -0.83 1.04
CA ARG A 268 20.42 0.02 0.03
C ARG A 268 19.54 1.08 0.69
N GLU A 269 19.18 2.12 -0.05
CA GLU A 269 18.29 3.16 0.45
C GLU A 269 16.87 2.59 0.64
N LEU A 270 16.41 2.55 1.88
CA LEU A 270 15.06 2.11 2.24
C LEU A 270 14.14 3.32 2.38
N SER A 271 12.97 3.27 1.75
CA SER A 271 11.92 4.24 2.05
C SER A 271 11.47 4.08 3.50
N PRO A 272 10.89 5.13 4.14
CA PRO A 272 10.42 5.04 5.52
C PRO A 272 9.44 3.90 5.79
N VAL A 273 8.58 3.57 4.82
CA VAL A 273 7.65 2.44 4.93
C VAL A 273 8.43 1.12 4.90
N MET A 274 9.39 0.94 3.99
CA MET A 274 10.21 -0.27 3.92
C MET A 274 11.08 -0.47 5.15
N ALA A 275 11.66 0.62 5.67
CA ALA A 275 12.43 0.59 6.91
C ALA A 275 11.60 0.07 8.10
N SER A 276 10.28 0.35 8.13
CA SER A 276 9.38 -0.18 9.17
C SER A 276 9.20 -1.70 9.14
N VAL A 277 9.52 -2.36 8.01
CA VAL A 277 9.40 -3.81 7.84
C VAL A 277 10.67 -4.54 8.27
N VAL A 278 11.82 -3.86 8.34
CA VAL A 278 13.10 -4.49 8.73
C VAL A 278 13.03 -5.14 10.13
N PRO A 279 12.50 -4.47 11.18
CA PRO A 279 12.34 -5.11 12.49
C PRO A 279 11.38 -6.30 12.43
N PHE A 280 10.36 -6.28 11.57
CA PHE A 280 9.46 -7.43 11.40
C PHE A 280 10.19 -8.65 10.86
N VAL A 281 10.99 -8.51 9.80
CA VAL A 281 11.78 -9.62 9.22
C VAL A 281 12.76 -10.18 10.24
N ARG A 282 13.47 -9.31 10.96
CA ARG A 282 14.40 -9.72 12.02
C ARG A 282 13.66 -10.43 13.17
N GLY A 283 12.47 -9.95 13.52
CA GLY A 283 11.59 -10.56 14.51
C GLY A 283 11.21 -11.98 14.13
N GLU A 284 10.87 -12.23 12.86
CA GLU A 284 10.56 -13.58 12.36
C GLU A 284 11.75 -14.52 12.44
N ILE A 285 12.95 -14.04 12.09
CA ILE A 285 14.19 -14.80 12.23
C ILE A 285 14.43 -15.15 13.70
N ALA A 286 14.37 -14.16 14.60
CA ALA A 286 14.56 -14.36 16.03
C ALA A 286 13.52 -15.33 16.63
N LEU A 287 12.26 -15.20 16.24
CA LEU A 287 11.17 -16.07 16.68
C LEU A 287 11.41 -17.52 16.28
N ARG A 288 11.82 -17.77 15.03
CA ARG A 288 12.12 -19.13 14.54
C ARG A 288 13.38 -19.73 15.15
N GLU A 289 14.30 -18.91 15.66
CA GLU A 289 15.48 -19.35 16.40
C GLU A 289 15.23 -19.53 17.91
N GLY A 290 14.00 -19.30 18.38
CA GLY A 290 13.64 -19.42 19.79
C GLY A 290 14.06 -18.23 20.65
N ARG A 291 14.50 -17.12 20.04
CA ARG A 291 14.87 -15.86 20.71
C ARG A 291 13.63 -15.00 20.94
N TYR A 292 12.70 -15.48 21.76
CA TYR A 292 11.35 -14.92 21.89
C TYR A 292 11.30 -13.50 22.43
N GLU A 293 12.15 -13.14 23.41
CA GLU A 293 12.18 -11.79 23.98
C GLU A 293 12.65 -10.76 22.95
N GLU A 294 13.68 -11.11 22.19
CA GLU A 294 14.20 -10.29 21.08
C GLU A 294 13.15 -10.14 19.98
N ALA A 295 12.49 -11.23 19.59
CA ALA A 295 11.41 -11.20 18.62
C ALA A 295 10.28 -10.25 19.07
N ALA A 296 9.86 -10.33 20.33
CA ALA A 296 8.81 -9.47 20.87
C ALA A 296 9.22 -7.97 20.82
N ALA A 297 10.46 -7.65 21.15
CA ALA A 297 10.97 -6.28 21.06
C ALA A 297 10.96 -5.76 19.60
N LEU A 298 11.43 -6.58 18.66
CA LEU A 298 11.48 -6.25 17.23
C LEU A 298 10.09 -6.08 16.62
N TYR A 299 9.11 -6.90 16.99
CA TYR A 299 7.73 -6.70 16.53
C TYR A 299 7.12 -5.43 17.10
N SER A 300 7.35 -5.11 18.37
CA SER A 300 6.91 -3.84 18.95
C SER A 300 7.52 -2.64 18.21
N GLU A 301 8.79 -2.72 17.82
CA GLU A 301 9.45 -1.69 17.02
C GLU A 301 8.80 -1.55 15.64
N ALA A 302 8.53 -2.66 14.95
CA ALA A 302 7.84 -2.66 13.66
C ALA A 302 6.44 -2.02 13.76
N LEU A 303 5.65 -2.35 14.79
CA LEU A 303 4.32 -1.79 15.01
C LEU A 303 4.36 -0.27 15.24
N VAL A 304 5.33 0.20 16.04
CA VAL A 304 5.54 1.64 16.27
C VAL A 304 5.93 2.34 14.97
N ALA A 305 6.86 1.77 14.20
CA ALA A 305 7.32 2.34 12.94
C ALA A 305 6.23 2.35 11.85
N LEU A 306 5.33 1.36 11.84
CA LEU A 306 4.24 1.26 10.88
C LEU A 306 3.01 2.13 11.27
N SER A 307 2.87 2.48 12.56
CA SER A 307 1.74 3.25 13.08
C SER A 307 1.38 4.55 12.30
N PRO A 308 2.34 5.34 11.76
CA PRO A 308 2.00 6.55 11.01
C PRO A 308 1.29 6.27 9.67
N TYR A 309 1.36 5.03 9.17
CA TYR A 309 0.83 4.63 7.87
C TYR A 309 -0.47 3.82 7.96
N LEU A 310 -1.01 3.59 9.15
CA LEU A 310 -2.27 2.83 9.35
C LEU A 310 -3.50 3.52 8.76
N SER A 311 -3.37 4.76 8.29
CA SER A 311 -4.37 5.43 7.49
C SER A 311 -4.50 4.81 6.07
N GLN A 312 -3.49 4.06 5.61
CA GLN A 312 -3.49 3.35 4.34
C GLN A 312 -4.01 1.92 4.53
N THR A 313 -5.21 1.64 4.02
CA THR A 313 -5.82 0.30 4.10
C THR A 313 -4.94 -0.81 3.49
N ALA A 314 -4.14 -0.47 2.47
CA ALA A 314 -3.21 -1.43 1.84
C ALA A 314 -2.16 -2.01 2.81
N LEU A 315 -1.83 -1.30 3.89
CA LEU A 315 -0.83 -1.75 4.88
C LEU A 315 -1.46 -2.49 6.07
N HIS A 316 -2.79 -2.55 6.16
CA HIS A 316 -3.46 -3.25 7.26
C HIS A 316 -3.13 -4.74 7.32
N PRO A 317 -3.06 -5.50 6.21
CA PRO A 317 -2.67 -6.92 6.27
C PRO A 317 -1.28 -7.13 6.90
N LEU A 318 -0.31 -6.27 6.58
CA LEU A 318 1.02 -6.31 7.19
C LEU A 318 0.95 -6.04 8.69
N PHE A 319 0.23 -5.00 9.11
CA PHE A 319 0.04 -4.68 10.53
C PHE A 319 -0.58 -5.84 11.32
N ILE A 320 -1.67 -6.44 10.80
CA ILE A 320 -2.33 -7.61 11.40
C ILE A 320 -1.37 -8.81 11.47
N GLY A 321 -0.58 -9.04 10.42
CA GLY A 321 0.46 -10.06 10.41
C GLY A 321 1.47 -9.84 11.54
N ILE A 322 1.96 -8.61 11.73
CA ILE A 322 2.92 -8.29 12.80
C ILE A 322 2.29 -8.48 14.19
N GLU A 323 1.07 -7.97 14.41
CA GLU A 323 0.35 -8.12 15.70
C GLU A 323 0.19 -9.59 16.10
N ALA A 324 -0.17 -10.45 15.13
CA ALA A 324 -0.32 -11.88 15.38
C ALA A 324 1.01 -12.54 15.83
N ARG A 325 2.12 -12.13 15.24
CA ARG A 325 3.46 -12.69 15.54
C ARG A 325 4.00 -12.13 16.84
N TYR A 326 3.68 -10.88 17.14
CA TYR A 326 3.92 -10.26 18.43
C TYR A 326 3.19 -11.00 19.55
N ALA A 327 1.90 -11.29 19.36
CA ALA A 327 1.11 -12.09 20.31
C ALA A 327 1.76 -13.45 20.58
N VAL A 328 2.18 -14.17 19.53
CA VAL A 328 2.87 -15.46 19.66
C VAL A 328 4.17 -15.31 20.46
N ALA A 329 5.01 -14.32 20.14
CA ALA A 329 6.27 -14.11 20.86
C ALA A 329 6.04 -13.75 22.34
N LEU A 330 5.04 -12.91 22.65
CA LEU A 330 4.66 -12.57 24.03
C LEU A 330 4.17 -13.80 24.80
N ALA A 331 3.35 -14.65 24.18
CA ALA A 331 2.87 -15.88 24.79
C ALA A 331 4.03 -16.83 25.11
N ARG A 332 4.99 -16.99 24.18
CA ARG A 332 6.21 -17.78 24.40
C ARG A 332 7.11 -17.22 25.51
N CYS A 333 7.05 -15.93 25.78
CA CYS A 333 7.71 -15.28 26.91
C CYS A 333 6.90 -15.36 28.23
N GLY A 334 5.75 -16.04 28.25
CA GLY A 334 4.87 -16.12 29.42
C GLY A 334 4.06 -14.84 29.70
N LYS A 335 4.08 -13.84 28.80
CA LYS A 335 3.36 -12.57 28.94
C LYS A 335 1.93 -12.67 28.39
N MET A 336 1.14 -13.59 28.95
CA MET A 336 -0.14 -14.03 28.36
C MET A 336 -1.18 -12.91 28.23
N ASP A 337 -1.29 -11.99 29.18
CA ASP A 337 -2.29 -10.92 29.12
C ASP A 337 -2.04 -9.95 27.95
N ALA A 338 -0.78 -9.53 27.78
CA ALA A 338 -0.37 -8.71 26.64
C ALA A 338 -0.50 -9.48 25.32
N ALA A 339 -0.17 -10.78 25.34
CA ALA A 339 -0.30 -11.64 24.17
C ALA A 339 -1.76 -11.71 23.68
N ARG A 340 -2.72 -11.86 24.60
CA ARG A 340 -4.15 -11.90 24.26
C ARG A 340 -4.65 -10.57 23.68
N GLN A 341 -4.23 -9.45 24.26
CA GLN A 341 -4.60 -8.13 23.72
C GLN A 341 -4.14 -7.93 22.28
N ALA A 342 -2.92 -8.33 21.95
CA ALA A 342 -2.41 -8.30 20.58
C ALA A 342 -3.16 -9.30 19.67
N TRP A 343 -3.45 -10.51 20.17
CA TRP A 343 -4.18 -11.53 19.41
C TRP A 343 -5.60 -11.09 19.07
N ASP A 344 -6.33 -10.47 20.00
CA ASP A 344 -7.71 -10.00 19.81
C ASP A 344 -7.82 -8.97 18.66
N ILE A 345 -6.73 -8.27 18.33
CA ILE A 345 -6.66 -7.35 17.19
C ILE A 345 -6.56 -8.15 15.87
N ALA A 346 -5.72 -9.18 15.83
CA ALA A 346 -5.40 -9.91 14.60
C ALA A 346 -6.40 -11.03 14.28
N GLU A 347 -6.93 -11.72 15.29
CA GLU A 347 -7.76 -12.92 15.14
C GLU A 347 -8.96 -12.76 14.21
N PRO A 348 -9.76 -11.67 14.29
CA PRO A 348 -10.95 -11.55 13.44
C PRO A 348 -10.61 -11.57 11.96
N ILE A 349 -9.48 -10.97 11.58
CA ILE A 349 -9.03 -10.91 10.19
C ILE A 349 -8.38 -12.24 9.78
N LEU A 350 -7.47 -12.78 10.58
CA LEU A 350 -6.80 -14.05 10.26
C LEU A 350 -7.78 -15.22 10.12
N SER A 351 -8.84 -15.23 10.94
CA SER A 351 -9.87 -16.26 10.93
C SER A 351 -10.69 -16.25 9.63
N VAL A 352 -11.08 -15.07 9.14
CA VAL A 352 -11.85 -14.98 7.88
C VAL A 352 -11.03 -15.30 6.64
N HIS A 353 -9.70 -15.11 6.70
CA HIS A 353 -8.77 -15.52 5.65
C HIS A 353 -8.35 -16.99 5.73
N GLY A 354 -8.66 -17.68 6.84
CA GLY A 354 -8.22 -19.05 7.05
C GLY A 354 -6.70 -19.18 7.06
N GLU A 355 -6.02 -18.23 7.71
CA GLU A 355 -4.56 -18.19 7.86
C GLU A 355 -4.09 -19.19 8.92
N GLN A 356 -4.22 -20.49 8.60
CA GLN A 356 -4.08 -21.61 9.53
C GLN A 356 -2.74 -21.59 10.28
N ARG A 357 -1.65 -21.17 9.63
CA ARG A 357 -0.34 -21.09 10.29
C ARG A 357 -0.37 -20.19 11.52
N TYR A 358 -0.92 -18.98 11.40
CA TYR A 358 -0.96 -18.04 12.53
C TYR A 358 -1.82 -18.60 13.66
N LEU A 359 -2.96 -19.22 13.31
CA LEU A 359 -3.86 -19.87 14.27
C LEU A 359 -3.18 -21.04 15.00
N ASP A 360 -2.43 -21.87 14.28
CA ASP A 360 -1.69 -23.01 14.82
C ASP A 360 -0.53 -22.56 15.72
N ASP A 361 0.23 -21.55 15.29
CA ASP A 361 1.35 -20.99 16.05
C ASP A 361 0.85 -20.37 17.38
N TRP A 362 -0.28 -19.68 17.35
CA TRP A 362 -0.95 -19.17 18.55
C TRP A 362 -1.44 -20.28 19.48
N ALA A 363 -2.12 -21.29 18.92
CA ALA A 363 -2.58 -22.45 19.69
C ALA A 363 -1.41 -23.21 20.33
N ALA A 364 -0.26 -23.31 19.65
CA ALA A 364 0.94 -23.93 20.17
C ALA A 364 1.62 -23.09 21.26
N ALA A 365 1.57 -21.76 21.16
CA ALA A 365 2.17 -20.85 22.14
C ALA A 365 1.35 -20.74 23.44
N THR A 366 0.06 -21.02 23.39
CA THR A 366 -0.86 -20.91 24.55
C THR A 366 -1.13 -22.21 25.29
N LYS A 367 -0.69 -23.36 24.74
CA LYS A 367 -0.83 -24.69 25.36
C LYS A 367 0.30 -25.06 26.34
N GLY A 368 1.38 -24.28 26.36
CA GLY A 368 2.46 -24.38 27.36
C GLY A 368 2.17 -23.48 28.54
#